data_AF-A0AAW9U1Y5-F1
#
_entry.id   AF-A0AAW9U1Y5-F1
#
_cell.length_a   1.000
_cell.length_b   1.000
_cell.length_c   1.000
_cell.angle_alpha   90.00
_cell.angle_beta   90.00
_cell.angle_gamma   90.00
#
_symmetry.space_group_name_H-M   'P 1'
#
loop_
_entity.id
_entity.type
_entity.pdbx_description
1 polymer ?
#
loop_
_entity_poly.entity_id
_entity_poly.type
_entity_poly.pdbx_seq_one_letter_code
_entity_poly.pdbx_strand_id
1 'polypeptide(L)'
;MSAEQIRALPVGQLASMHCLIYSWATAPHLPFAVECLKAWGFEYKSFMAWRKTTAAGKVRMGIGYRVRTGEIVLVGTLGNPKQSHVPPTIFDGIAREHSRKSRRVLCPL
;
A
#
# COMPACT_ATOMS: atom_id res chain seq x y z
N MET A 1 -6.75 -16.51 -4.08
CA MET A 1 -7.59 -15.72 -5.01
C MET A 1 -6.81 -15.54 -6.29
N SER A 2 -7.46 -15.66 -7.45
CA SER A 2 -6.86 -15.35 -8.75
C SER A 2 -6.74 -13.83 -8.94
N ALA A 3 -5.96 -13.42 -9.94
CA ALA A 3 -5.83 -12.01 -10.31
C ALA A 3 -7.19 -11.42 -10.72
N GLU A 4 -7.99 -12.18 -11.47
CA GLU A 4 -9.32 -11.78 -11.92
C GLU A 4 -10.27 -11.59 -10.75
N GLN A 5 -10.23 -12.50 -9.76
CA GLN A 5 -11.05 -12.41 -8.56
C GLN A 5 -10.72 -11.16 -7.73
N ILE A 6 -9.44 -10.80 -7.61
CA ILE A 6 -9.02 -9.59 -6.89
C ILE A 6 -9.51 -8.35 -7.64
N ARG A 7 -9.29 -8.30 -8.96
CA ARG A 7 -9.72 -7.16 -9.79
C ARG A 7 -11.24 -6.95 -9.74
N ALA A 8 -12.02 -8.02 -9.65
CA ALA A 8 -13.48 -7.99 -9.58
C ALA A 8 -14.06 -7.60 -8.22
N LEU A 9 -13.23 -7.37 -7.18
CA LEU A 9 -13.73 -6.94 -5.88
C LEU A 9 -14.49 -5.60 -5.99
N PRO A 10 -15.62 -5.43 -5.29
CA PRO A 10 -16.46 -4.24 -5.38
C PRO A 10 -15.91 -3.07 -4.55
N VAL A 11 -14.58 -2.88 -4.48
CA VAL A 11 -13.93 -1.89 -3.60
C VAL A 11 -14.45 -0.48 -3.86
N GLY A 12 -14.58 -0.10 -5.13
CA GLY A 12 -15.14 1.21 -5.50
C GLY A 12 -16.60 1.42 -5.11
N GLN A 13 -17.40 0.34 -5.07
CA GLN A 13 -18.82 0.41 -4.69
C GLN A 13 -18.99 0.59 -3.17
N LEU A 14 -18.00 0.16 -2.39
CA LEU A 14 -17.97 0.30 -0.94
C LEU A 14 -17.29 1.61 -0.49
N ALA A 15 -16.68 2.34 -1.43
CA ALA A 15 -15.91 3.54 -1.17
C ALA A 15 -16.81 4.78 -1.04
N SER A 16 -16.39 5.73 -0.21
CA SER A 16 -17.00 7.07 -0.17
C SER A 16 -16.59 7.89 -1.41
N MET A 17 -17.48 8.78 -1.86
CA MET A 17 -17.32 9.62 -3.08
C MET A 17 -16.02 10.44 -3.13
N HIS A 18 -15.40 10.73 -1.98
CA HIS A 18 -14.15 11.47 -1.86
C HIS A 18 -13.24 10.80 -0.83
N CYS A 19 -12.48 9.79 -1.25
CA CYS A 19 -11.63 9.03 -0.33
C CYS A 19 -10.27 8.65 -0.91
N LEU A 20 -9.38 8.27 0.00
CA LEU A 20 -8.08 7.68 -0.28
C LEU A 20 -8.16 6.16 -0.14
N ILE A 21 -7.44 5.45 -1.00
CA ILE A 21 -7.14 4.02 -0.83
C ILE A 21 -5.66 3.83 -0.57
N TYR A 22 -5.35 3.00 0.43
CA TYR A 22 -4.01 2.53 0.74
C TYR A 22 -3.94 1.03 0.46
N SER A 23 -3.35 0.65 -0.67
CA SER A 23 -3.31 -0.73 -1.13
C SER A 23 -1.91 -1.33 -1.01
N TRP A 24 -1.77 -2.38 -0.19
CA TRP A 24 -0.50 -3.07 -0.02
C TRP A 24 -0.16 -3.93 -1.24
N ALA A 25 1.08 -3.82 -1.71
CA ALA A 25 1.61 -4.63 -2.80
C ALA A 25 3.06 -5.03 -2.53
N THR A 26 3.46 -6.18 -3.09
CA THR A 26 4.89 -6.48 -3.25
C THR A 26 5.40 -5.80 -4.51
N ALA A 27 6.68 -5.41 -4.52
CA ALA A 27 7.29 -4.72 -5.67
C ALA A 27 7.04 -5.40 -7.04
N PRO A 28 7.10 -6.74 -7.16
CA PRO A 28 6.84 -7.43 -8.43
C PRO A 28 5.39 -7.35 -8.91
N HIS A 29 4.45 -7.17 -7.99
CA HIS A 29 3.01 -7.09 -8.29
C HIS A 29 2.49 -5.66 -8.38
N LEU A 30 3.37 -4.64 -8.36
CA LEU A 30 2.95 -3.25 -8.51
C LEU A 30 2.16 -2.98 -9.79
N PRO A 31 2.54 -3.50 -10.98
CA PRO A 31 1.77 -3.27 -12.20
C PRO A 31 0.32 -3.74 -12.05
N PHE A 32 0.13 -4.97 -11.56
CA PHE A 32 -1.19 -5.55 -11.32
C PHE A 32 -1.98 -4.80 -10.23
N ALA A 33 -1.32 -4.38 -9.15
CA ALA A 33 -1.99 -3.63 -8.09
C ALA A 33 -2.47 -2.25 -8.57
N VAL A 34 -1.73 -1.58 -9.46
CA VAL A 34 -2.18 -0.35 -10.12
C VAL A 34 -3.38 -0.60 -11.04
N GLU A 35 -3.40 -1.71 -11.78
CA GLU A 35 -4.57 -2.12 -12.58
C GLU A 35 -5.79 -2.37 -11.70
N CYS A 36 -5.62 -2.97 -10.52
CA CYS A 36 -6.71 -3.16 -9.55
C CYS A 36 -7.28 -1.82 -9.09
N LEU A 37 -6.44 -0.83 -8.75
CA LEU A 37 -6.92 0.50 -8.37
C LEU A 37 -7.81 1.10 -9.48
N LYS A 38 -7.36 1.03 -10.74
CA LYS A 38 -8.12 1.52 -11.89
C LYS A 38 -9.45 0.79 -12.06
N ALA A 39 -9.44 -0.54 -11.94
CA ALA A 39 -10.66 -1.35 -12.04
C ALA A 39 -11.67 -1.04 -10.93
N TRP A 40 -11.18 -0.67 -9.74
CA TRP A 40 -11.99 -0.23 -8.61
C TRP A 40 -12.40 1.25 -8.68
N GLY A 41 -12.05 1.98 -9.75
CA GLY A 41 -12.42 3.38 -9.95
C GLY A 41 -11.49 4.40 -9.27
N PHE A 42 -10.36 3.96 -8.71
CA PHE A 42 -9.38 4.85 -8.10
C PHE A 42 -8.32 5.29 -9.12
N GLU A 43 -7.97 6.56 -9.09
CA GLU A 43 -6.80 7.08 -9.79
C GLU A 43 -5.56 6.87 -8.93
N TYR A 44 -4.51 6.24 -9.48
CA TYR A 44 -3.23 6.11 -8.81
C TYR A 44 -2.54 7.48 -8.71
N LYS A 45 -2.02 7.82 -7.52
CA LYS A 45 -1.34 9.10 -7.27
C LYS A 45 0.11 8.94 -6.89
N SER A 46 0.41 8.07 -5.92
CA SER A 46 1.76 7.92 -5.36
C SER A 46 1.90 6.59 -4.63
N PHE A 47 3.07 6.35 -4.04
CA PHE A 47 3.29 5.19 -3.19
C PHE A 47 4.03 5.57 -1.91
N MET A 48 3.93 4.70 -0.92
CA MET A 48 4.78 4.70 0.26
C MET A 48 5.54 3.38 0.36
N ALA A 49 6.68 3.39 1.04
CA ALA A 49 7.49 2.22 1.30
C ALA A 49 7.66 2.00 2.80
N TRP A 50 7.30 0.80 3.25
CA TRP A 50 7.58 0.35 4.59
C TRP A 50 9.04 -0.10 4.68
N ARG A 51 9.87 0.72 5.33
CA ARG A 51 11.22 0.34 5.75
C ARG A 51 11.12 -0.49 7.03
N LYS A 52 11.26 -1.80 6.87
CA LYS A 52 11.21 -2.74 7.98
C LYS A 52 12.46 -2.63 8.84
N THR A 53 12.27 -2.60 10.15
CA THR A 53 13.37 -2.62 11.13
C THR A 53 13.27 -3.84 12.05
N THR A 54 14.39 -4.24 12.65
CA THR A 54 14.39 -5.17 13.78
C THR A 54 14.06 -4.42 15.07
N ALA A 55 13.76 -5.14 16.16
CA ALA A 55 13.59 -4.52 17.47
C ALA A 55 14.84 -3.75 17.94
N ALA A 56 16.03 -4.12 17.44
CA ALA A 56 17.29 -3.43 17.70
C ALA A 56 17.57 -2.27 16.72
N GLY A 57 16.59 -1.82 15.93
CA GLY A 57 16.71 -0.67 15.05
C GLY A 57 17.47 -0.91 13.73
N LYS A 58 17.92 -2.14 13.46
CA LYS A 58 18.60 -2.47 12.19
C LYS A 58 17.60 -2.58 11.04
N VAL A 59 17.94 -2.06 9.87
CA VAL A 59 17.10 -2.20 8.68
C VAL A 59 17.06 -3.66 8.24
N ARG A 60 15.84 -4.19 8.08
CA ARG A 60 15.58 -5.53 7.54
C ARG A 60 15.08 -5.40 6.11
N MET A 61 15.93 -5.73 5.16
CA MET A 61 15.57 -5.70 3.75
C MET A 61 14.90 -7.01 3.30
N GLY A 62 13.94 -6.92 2.38
CA GLY A 62 13.25 -8.08 1.80
C GLY A 62 14.02 -8.74 0.65
N ILE A 63 13.56 -9.93 0.27
CA ILE A 63 14.08 -10.73 -0.83
C ILE A 63 13.50 -10.23 -2.17
N GLY A 64 14.07 -9.17 -2.74
CA GLY A 64 13.68 -8.76 -4.09
C GLY A 64 14.42 -9.54 -5.18
N TYR A 65 13.94 -9.44 -6.42
CA TYR A 65 14.47 -10.20 -7.56
C TYR A 65 15.75 -9.60 -8.16
N ARG A 66 15.85 -8.27 -8.24
CA ARG A 66 17.03 -7.56 -8.78
C ARG A 66 17.65 -6.58 -7.78
N VAL A 67 16.81 -5.96 -6.95
CA VAL A 67 17.21 -5.11 -5.82
C VAL A 67 16.51 -5.59 -4.56
N ARG A 68 17.05 -5.33 -3.38
CA ARG A 68 16.36 -5.62 -2.12
C ARG A 68 15.22 -4.63 -1.92
N THR A 69 14.06 -5.11 -1.49
CA THR A 69 12.84 -4.29 -1.43
C THR A 69 12.18 -4.33 -0.05
N GLY A 70 11.49 -3.24 0.30
CA GLY A 70 10.50 -3.23 1.39
C GLY A 70 9.12 -3.66 0.90
N GLU A 71 8.11 -3.47 1.74
CA GLU A 71 6.71 -3.58 1.29
C GLU A 71 6.21 -2.22 0.81
N ILE A 72 5.43 -2.20 -0.26
CA ILE A 72 4.93 -0.98 -0.88
C ILE A 72 3.45 -0.81 -0.56
N VAL A 73 3.02 0.44 -0.40
CA VAL A 73 1.62 0.85 -0.29
C VAL A 73 1.35 1.79 -1.44
N LEU A 74 0.49 1.39 -2.37
CA LEU A 74 -0.04 2.30 -3.39
C LEU A 74 -1.08 3.23 -2.75
N VAL A 75 -1.04 4.50 -3.15
CA VAL A 75 -2.00 5.52 -2.76
C VAL A 75 -2.79 5.93 -3.99
N GLY A 76 -4.12 5.82 -3.89
CA GLY A 76 -5.04 6.26 -4.94
C GLY A 76 -6.17 7.11 -4.37
N THR A 77 -6.84 7.84 -5.25
CA THR A 77 -7.97 8.72 -4.91
C THR A 77 -9.22 8.35 -5.69
N LEU A 78 -10.36 8.40 -5.03
CA LEU A 78 -11.67 8.49 -5.68
C LEU A 78 -12.21 9.91 -5.46
N GLY A 79 -12.57 10.61 -6.54
CA GLY A 79 -12.96 12.01 -6.48
C GLY A 79 -11.82 12.94 -5.99
N ASN A 80 -12.16 13.96 -5.21
CA ASN A 80 -11.21 14.96 -4.70
C ASN A 80 -11.19 14.98 -3.15
N PRO A 81 -10.58 13.97 -2.49
CA PRO A 81 -10.53 13.91 -1.04
C PRO A 81 -9.69 15.04 -0.45
N LYS A 82 -10.20 15.65 0.63
CA LYS A 82 -9.36 16.49 1.50
C LYS A 82 -8.46 15.60 2.34
N GLN A 83 -7.18 15.95 2.43
CA GLN A 83 -6.20 15.24 3.22
C GLN A 83 -5.56 16.21 4.22
N SER A 84 -5.80 15.99 5.52
CA SER A 84 -5.25 16.82 6.60
C SER A 84 -3.77 16.52 6.87
N HIS A 85 -3.37 15.26 6.69
CA HIS A 85 -2.02 14.79 6.95
C HIS A 85 -1.42 14.12 5.71
N VAL A 86 -0.27 14.59 5.25
CA VAL A 86 0.48 14.01 4.13
C VAL A 86 1.62 13.16 4.70
N PRO A 87 1.54 11.82 4.64
CA PRO A 87 2.58 10.95 5.20
C PRO A 87 3.85 11.01 4.35
N PRO A 88 5.03 10.76 4.96
CA PRO A 88 6.28 10.64 4.21
C PRO A 88 6.27 9.40 3.31
N THR A 89 6.98 9.46 2.19
CA THR A 89 7.13 8.34 1.25
C THR A 89 7.73 7.10 1.92
N ILE A 90 8.61 7.26 2.90
CA ILE A 90 9.21 6.14 3.64
C ILE A 90 8.78 6.23 5.09
N PHE A 91 8.28 5.11 5.64
CA PHE A 91 7.96 4.99 7.05
C PHE A 91 8.55 3.72 7.66
N ASP A 92 8.91 3.83 8.93
CA ASP A 92 9.50 2.72 9.69
C ASP A 92 8.45 1.89 10.41
N GLY A 93 8.75 0.60 10.56
CA GLY A 93 8.00 -0.27 11.44
C GLY A 93 8.74 -1.57 11.71
N ILE A 94 8.65 -2.04 12.94
CA ILE A 94 9.27 -3.30 13.35
C ILE A 94 8.63 -4.45 12.57
N ALA A 95 9.46 -5.27 11.94
CA ALA A 95 9.00 -6.49 11.28
C ALA A 95 8.50 -7.47 12.34
N ARG A 96 7.25 -7.91 12.20
CA ARG A 96 6.59 -8.85 13.12
C ARG A 96 6.39 -10.21 12.44
N GLU A 97 5.34 -10.94 12.81
CA GLU A 97 4.95 -12.21 12.21
C GLU A 97 4.75 -12.08 10.69
N HIS A 98 4.87 -13.21 9.98
CA HIS A 98 4.76 -13.24 8.52
C HIS A 98 3.47 -12.54 8.04
N SER A 99 3.58 -11.69 7.01
CA SER A 99 2.48 -10.89 6.44
C SER A 99 1.84 -9.84 7.36
N ARG A 100 2.23 -9.75 8.65
CA ARG A 100 1.66 -8.76 9.56
C ARG A 100 2.15 -7.35 9.22
N LYS A 101 1.26 -6.54 8.66
CA LYS A 101 1.52 -5.15 8.23
C LYS A 101 1.77 -4.20 9.41
N SER A 102 2.47 -3.09 9.17
CA SER A 102 2.64 -2.05 10.18
C SER A 102 1.31 -1.39 10.52
N ARG A 103 1.06 -1.10 11.80
CA ARG A 103 -0.13 -0.36 12.23
C ARG A 103 -0.12 1.10 11.75
N ARG A 104 1.05 1.67 11.42
CA ARG A 104 1.19 3.08 11.04
C ARG A 104 0.41 3.48 9.78
N VAL A 105 0.16 2.55 8.85
CA VAL A 105 -0.62 2.85 7.63
C VAL A 105 -2.12 2.93 7.90
N LEU A 106 -2.59 2.34 9.01
CA LEU A 106 -4.01 2.24 9.36
C LEU A 106 -4.47 3.27 10.39
N CYS A 107 -3.54 4.04 10.96
CA CYS A 107 -3.87 5.09 11.91
C CYS A 107 -3.87 6.42 11.16
N PRO A 108 -5.02 7.10 11.00
CA PRO A 108 -4.97 8.53 10.72
C PRO A 108 -4.22 9.16 11.89
N LEU A 109 -3.11 9.84 11.59
CA LEU A 109 -2.48 10.78 12.52
C LEU A 109 -3.33 12.05 12.56
#